data_AF-A0A2V6TYA2-F1
#
_entry.id   AF-A0A2V6TYA2-F1
#
_cell.length_a   1.000
_cell.length_b   1.000
_cell.length_c   1.000
_cell.angle_alpha   90.00
_cell.angle_beta   90.00
_cell.angle_gamma   90.00
#
_symmetry.space_group_name_H-M   'P 1'
#
loop_
_entity.id
_entity.type
_entity.pdbx_description
1 polymer ?
#
loop_
_entity_poly.entity_id
_entity_poly.type
_entity_poly.pdbx_seq_one_letter_code
_entity_poly.pdbx_strand_id
1 'polypeptide(L)'
;YGSTGGQRSPSREVRLDRLARSAGYRTAAAVTTADEFAAAVRTARAGEGPHFVLVKVTPAETPVPRIPHGPEVIRDRFRRSVSGR
;
A
#
# COMPACT_ATOMS: atom_id res chain seq x y z
N TYR A 1 -4.68 11.54 0.19
CA TYR A 1 -4.48 12.29 -1.07
C TYR A 1 -3.82 13.66 -0.87
N GLY A 2 -3.69 14.18 0.36
CA GLY A 2 -3.10 15.51 0.59
C GLY A 2 -1.68 15.68 0.04
N SER A 3 -0.80 14.68 0.22
CA SER A 3 0.59 14.76 -0.28
C SER A 3 0.75 14.58 -1.78
N THR A 4 -0.25 14.04 -2.49
CA THR A 4 -0.26 13.85 -3.95
C THR A 4 -0.98 14.97 -4.69
N GLY A 5 -1.29 16.09 -4.02
CA GLY A 5 -2.05 17.20 -4.60
C GLY A 5 -3.51 16.86 -4.89
N GLY A 6 -4.11 15.93 -4.13
CA GLY A 6 -5.51 15.54 -4.31
C GLY A 6 -5.77 14.55 -5.45
N GLN A 7 -4.72 14.01 -6.10
CA GLN A 7 -4.86 13.01 -7.15
C GLN A 7 -5.70 11.82 -6.68
N ARG A 8 -6.78 11.51 -7.41
CA ARG A 8 -7.67 10.39 -7.11
C ARG A 8 -6.95 9.06 -7.32
N SER A 9 -7.23 8.08 -6.47
CA SER A 9 -6.71 6.72 -6.67
C SER A 9 -7.40 6.07 -7.88
N PRO A 10 -6.65 5.33 -8.73
CA PRO A 10 -7.21 4.54 -9.83
C PRO A 10 -7.98 3.30 -9.36
N SER A 11 -8.02 3.05 -8.04
CA SER A 11 -8.77 1.92 -7.45
C SER A 11 -10.29 2.00 -7.63
N ARG A 12 -10.82 3.13 -8.14
CA ARG A 12 -12.23 3.28 -8.47
C ARG A 12 -12.57 2.59 -9.78
N GLU A 13 -11.66 2.62 -10.74
CA GLU A 13 -11.83 2.07 -12.08
C GLU A 13 -11.14 0.71 -12.22
N VAL A 14 -10.07 0.47 -11.45
CA VAL A 14 -9.22 -0.73 -11.57
C VAL A 14 -9.26 -1.56 -10.29
N ARG A 15 -9.49 -2.87 -10.45
CA ARG A 15 -9.34 -3.87 -9.39
C ARG A 15 -7.87 -4.14 -9.10
N LEU A 16 -7.23 -3.23 -8.37
CA LEU A 16 -5.79 -3.32 -8.05
C LEU A 16 -5.43 -4.61 -7.30
N ASP A 17 -6.36 -5.19 -6.52
CA ASP A 17 -6.19 -6.48 -5.87
C ASP A 17 -6.06 -7.64 -6.87
N ARG A 18 -6.76 -7.57 -8.01
CA ARG A 18 -6.65 -8.58 -9.08
C ARG A 18 -5.37 -8.36 -9.91
N LEU A 19 -5.02 -7.11 -10.16
CA LEU A 19 -3.76 -6.76 -10.81
C LEU A 19 -2.57 -7.26 -10.00
N ALA A 20 -2.57 -7.06 -8.68
CA ALA A 20 -1.51 -7.53 -7.79
C ALA A 20 -1.33 -9.06 -7.86
N ARG A 21 -2.43 -9.85 -7.83
CA ARG A 21 -2.34 -11.30 -8.03
C ARG A 21 -1.67 -11.65 -9.36
N SER A 22 -2.07 -10.97 -10.43
CA SER A 22 -1.53 -11.20 -11.78
C SER A 22 -0.06 -10.78 -11.90
N ALA A 23 0.38 -9.82 -11.08
CA ALA A 23 1.76 -9.37 -10.98
C ALA A 23 2.65 -10.24 -10.08
N GLY A 24 2.13 -11.37 -9.57
CA GLY A 24 2.92 -12.34 -8.79
C GLY A 24 2.94 -12.10 -7.28
N TYR A 25 2.07 -11.23 -6.74
CA TYR A 25 1.89 -11.16 -5.29
C TYR A 25 1.29 -12.47 -4.77
N ARG A 26 1.91 -13.03 -3.71
CA ARG A 26 1.48 -14.32 -3.15
C ARG A 26 0.07 -14.23 -2.58
N THR A 27 -0.25 -13.12 -1.93
CA THR A 27 -1.63 -12.82 -1.51
C THR A 27 -2.01 -11.41 -1.92
N ALA A 28 -3.29 -11.22 -2.24
CA ALA A 28 -3.89 -9.92 -2.43
C ALA A 28 -5.27 -9.87 -1.78
N ALA A 29 -5.55 -8.83 -1.01
CA ALA A 29 -6.85 -8.61 -0.39
C ALA A 29 -7.35 -7.18 -0.66
N ALA A 30 -8.64 -7.03 -0.91
CA ALA A 30 -9.32 -5.74 -0.88
C ALA A 30 -10.20 -5.72 0.37
N VAL A 31 -10.01 -4.71 1.22
CA VAL A 31 -10.66 -4.62 2.54
C VAL A 31 -11.34 -3.27 2.69
N THR A 32 -12.49 -3.29 3.35
CA THR A 32 -13.36 -2.13 3.54
C THR A 32 -13.65 -1.82 5.00
N THR A 33 -13.36 -2.76 5.90
CA THR A 33 -13.55 -2.58 7.35
C THR A 33 -12.22 -2.68 8.11
N ALA A 34 -12.21 -2.15 9.33
CA ALA A 34 -11.05 -2.24 10.21
C ALA A 34 -10.72 -3.70 10.60
N ASP A 35 -11.74 -4.53 10.81
CA ASP A 35 -11.57 -5.94 11.17
C ASP A 35 -10.99 -6.76 10.01
N GLU A 36 -11.48 -6.53 8.78
CA GLU A 36 -10.91 -7.13 7.56
C GLU A 36 -9.45 -6.73 7.38
N PHE A 37 -9.13 -5.44 7.60
CA PHE A 37 -7.75 -4.96 7.56
C PHE A 37 -6.87 -5.65 8.60
N ALA A 38 -7.33 -5.71 9.86
CA ALA A 38 -6.58 -6.36 10.93
C ALA A 38 -6.34 -7.85 10.64
N ALA A 39 -7.35 -8.55 10.11
CA ALA A 39 -7.21 -9.94 9.68
C ALA A 39 -6.21 -10.10 8.53
N ALA A 40 -6.30 -9.27 7.48
CA ALA A 40 -5.39 -9.31 6.34
C ALA A 40 -3.93 -9.06 6.75
N VAL A 41 -3.69 -8.13 7.68
CA VAL A 41 -2.35 -7.85 8.22
C VAL A 41 -1.82 -9.03 9.05
N ARG A 42 -2.65 -9.66 9.88
CA ARG A 42 -2.24 -10.86 10.63
C ARG A 42 -1.86 -12.00 9.69
N THR A 43 -2.67 -12.26 8.66
CA THR A 43 -2.37 -13.27 7.64
C THR A 43 -1.07 -12.96 6.89
N ALA A 44 -0.88 -11.71 6.46
CA ALA A 44 0.34 -11.28 5.77
C ALA A 44 1.59 -11.34 6.65
N ARG A 45 1.46 -11.25 7.97
CA ARG A 45 2.60 -11.40 8.89
C ARG A 45 2.94 -12.85 9.22
N ALA A 46 1.96 -13.75 9.12
CA ALA A 46 2.15 -15.17 9.40
C ALA A 46 2.66 -15.96 8.18
N GLY A 47 2.49 -15.42 6.96
CA GLY A 47 2.92 -16.05 5.72
C GLY A 47 4.19 -15.41 5.14
N GLU A 48 4.82 -16.12 4.20
CA GLU A 48 5.86 -15.53 3.37
C GLU A 48 5.24 -14.60 2.33
N GLY A 49 5.89 -13.45 2.09
CA GLY A 49 5.44 -12.46 1.11
C GLY A 49 5.80 -12.78 -0.36
N PRO A 50 5.63 -11.79 -1.25
CA PRO A 50 5.05 -10.46 -1.01
C PRO A 50 3.51 -10.48 -0.92
N HIS A 51 2.97 -9.65 -0.02
CA HIS A 51 1.52 -9.50 0.20
C HIS A 51 1.04 -8.13 -0.25
N PHE A 52 -0.15 -8.06 -0.84
CA PHE A 52 -0.82 -6.82 -1.24
C PHE A 52 -2.13 -6.64 -0.49
N VAL A 53 -2.36 -5.47 0.11
CA VAL A 53 -3.62 -5.15 0.78
C VAL A 53 -4.13 -3.80 0.27
N LEU A 54 -5.22 -3.81 -0.49
CA LEU A 54 -5.95 -2.63 -0.91
C LEU A 54 -6.96 -2.22 0.16
N VAL A 55 -6.68 -1.12 0.86
CA VAL A 55 -7.49 -0.64 1.99
C VAL A 55 -8.35 0.54 1.56
N LYS A 56 -9.67 0.44 1.74
CA LYS A 56 -10.57 1.59 1.66
C LYS A 56 -10.37 2.47 2.89
N VAL A 57 -10.06 3.75 2.67
CA VAL A 57 -9.90 4.73 3.75
C VAL A 57 -10.86 5.89 3.57
N THR A 58 -11.25 6.52 4.68
CA THR A 58 -11.98 7.78 4.68
C THR A 58 -11.06 8.89 4.14
N PRO A 59 -11.52 9.72 3.19
CA PRO A 59 -10.77 10.90 2.79
C PRO A 59 -10.61 11.85 3.98
N ALA A 60 -9.38 12.25 4.27
CA ALA A 60 -9.09 13.32 5.21
C ALA A 60 -8.33 14.43 4.49
N GLU A 61 -8.83 15.66 4.60
CA GLU A 61 -8.14 16.87 4.18
C GLU A 61 -7.36 17.42 5.37
N THR A 62 -6.20 16.80 5.63
CA THR A 62 -5.25 17.29 6.62
C THR A 62 -4.09 17.96 5.89
N PRO A 63 -3.60 19.12 6.35
CA PRO A 63 -2.33 19.68 5.86
C PRO A 63 -1.21 18.66 6.15
N VAL A 64 -0.72 18.00 5.10
CA VAL A 64 0.38 17.05 5.22
C VAL A 64 1.66 17.76 4.81
N PRO A 65 2.72 17.77 5.65
CA PRO A 65 3.99 18.36 5.26
C PRO A 65 4.57 17.63 4.04
N ARG A 66 5.30 18.37 3.21
CA ARG A 66 6.00 17.78 2.06
C ARG A 66 7.05 16.78 2.56
N ILE A 67 7.23 15.67 1.86
CA ILE A 67 8.25 14.68 2.22
C ILE A 67 9.64 15.35 2.17
N PRO A 68 10.42 15.33 3.28
CA PRO A 68 11.70 16.03 3.35
C PRO A 68 12.86 15.25 2.72
N HIS A 69 12.59 14.09 2.13
CA HIS A 69 13.60 13.22 1.55
C HIS A 69 13.77 13.46 0.04
N GLY A 70 15.02 13.64 -0.38
CA GLY A 70 15.38 13.63 -1.80
C GLY A 70 15.21 12.25 -2.45
N PRO A 71 15.16 12.18 -3.79
CA PRO A 71 14.96 10.93 -4.53
C PRO A 71 15.96 9.82 -4.18
N GLU A 72 17.22 10.17 -3.94
CA GLU A 72 18.30 9.24 -3.61
C GLU A 72 18.03 8.51 -2.28
N VAL A 73 17.57 9.27 -1.29
CA VAL A 73 17.23 8.75 0.05
C VAL A 73 16.05 7.78 -0.04
N ILE A 74 15.04 8.10 -0.84
CA ILE A 74 13.85 7.25 -1.03
C ILE A 74 14.25 5.93 -1.69
N ARG A 75 15.05 5.99 -2.77
CA ARG A 75 15.57 4.82 -3.48
C ARG A 75 16.34 3.87 -2.56
N ASP A 76 17.25 4.42 -1.76
CA ASP A 76 18.12 3.60 -0.91
C ASP A 76 17.34 2.97 0.24
N ARG A 77 16.34 3.66 0.80
CA ARG A 77 15.41 3.08 1.79
C ARG A 77 14.61 1.91 1.22
N PHE A 78 14.06 2.07 0.02
CA PHE A 78 13.29 1.00 -0.63
C PHE A 78 14.17 -0.23 -0.86
N ARG A 79 15.36 -0.06 -1.45
CA ARG A 79 16.30 -1.16 -1.69
C ARG A 79 16.64 -1.94 -0.42
N ARG A 80 16.91 -1.25 0.69
CA ARG A 80 17.16 -1.93 1.97
C ARG A 80 15.95 -2.77 2.41
N SER A 81 14.74 -2.24 2.29
CA SER A 81 13.52 -2.95 2.73
C SER A 81 13.19 -4.21 1.90
N VAL A 82 13.60 -4.28 0.63
CA VAL A 82 13.30 -5.41 -0.25
C VAL A 82 14.43 -6.43 -0.36
N SER A 83 15.67 -6.03 -0.03
CA SER A 83 16.85 -6.91 -0.15
C SER A 83 17.07 -7.83 1.06
N GLY A 84 16.22 -7.78 2.09
CA GLY A 84 16.29 -8.68 3.25
C GLY A 84 17.61 -8.65 4.03
N ARG A 85 18.40 -7.58 3.91
CA ARG A 85 19.66 -7.35 4.63
C ARG A 85 19.55 -6.11 5.52
#